data_AF-A0A5N7JVM6-F1
#
_entry.id   AF-A0A5N7JVM6-F1
#
_cell.length_a   1.000
_cell.length_b   1.000
_cell.length_c   1.000
_cell.angle_alpha   90.00
_cell.angle_beta   90.00
_cell.angle_gamma   90.00
#
_symmetry.space_group_name_H-M   'P 1'
#
loop_
_entity.id
_entity.type
_entity.pdbx_description
1 polymer ?
#
loop_
_entity_poly.entity_id
_entity_poly.type
_entity_poly.pdbx_seq_one_letter_code
_entity_poly.pdbx_strand_id
1 'polypeptide(L)' 'MKRIYVSEPMTGLPDLNFPAFAAMTVDLRAAGHTVTNPAEINPDGGTWSDCMRRDIAALMDCDTVATLPGWQESK' A
#
# COMPACT_ATOMS: atom_id res chain seq x y z
N MET A 1 2.07 5.73 17.95
CA MET A 1 2.39 4.64 17.01
C MET A 1 1.08 4.05 16.50
N LYS A 2 0.93 3.89 15.17
CA LYS A 2 -0.22 3.25 14.53
C LYS A 2 0.26 2.19 13.56
N ARG A 3 -0.56 1.19 13.28
CA ARG A 3 -0.40 0.25 12.16
C ARG A 3 -1.13 0.84 10.95
N ILE A 4 -0.40 1.14 9.89
CA ILE A 4 -0.90 1.90 8.73
C ILE A 4 -0.78 1.04 7.49
N TYR A 5 -1.88 0.86 6.78
CA TYR A 5 -1.88 0.31 5.44
C TYR A 5 -1.74 1.44 4.42
N VAL A 6 -0.80 1.34 3.48
CA VAL A 6 -0.64 2.33 2.39
C VAL A 6 -1.45 1.89 1.18
N SER A 7 -2.27 2.80 0.64
CA SER A 7 -3.13 2.54 -0.52
C SER A 7 -3.02 3.68 -1.53
N GLU A 8 -2.40 3.41 -2.68
CA GLU A 8 -2.23 4.38 -3.76
C GLU A 8 -2.69 3.82 -5.12
N PRO A 9 -3.03 4.69 -6.09
CA PRO A 9 -3.25 4.26 -7.46
C PRO A 9 -2.04 3.52 -8.00
N MET A 10 -2.26 2.36 -8.64
CA MET A 10 -1.23 1.58 -9.34
C MET A 10 -1.52 1.50 -10.85
N THR A 11 -2.76 1.21 -11.21
CA THR A 11 -3.19 0.93 -12.59
C THR A 11 -3.00 2.15 -13.49
N GLY A 12 -2.25 1.98 -14.59
CA GLY A 12 -2.02 3.04 -15.58
C GLY A 12 -0.90 4.02 -15.23
N LEU A 13 -0.22 3.84 -14.10
CA LEU A 13 0.98 4.60 -13.73
C LEU A 13 2.27 3.84 -14.07
N PRO A 14 3.38 4.54 -14.38
CA PRO A 14 4.69 3.92 -14.54
C PRO A 14 5.06 3.09 -13.31
N ASP A 15 5.66 1.92 -13.55
CA ASP A 15 6.15 1.00 -12.51
C ASP A 15 5.12 0.67 -11.42
N LEU A 16 3.82 0.68 -11.78
CA LEU A 16 2.71 0.47 -10.85
C LEU A 16 2.76 1.42 -9.63
N ASN A 17 3.36 2.59 -9.81
CA ASN A 17 3.55 3.60 -8.76
C ASN A 17 4.41 3.12 -7.57
N PHE A 18 5.19 2.05 -7.71
CA PHE A 18 6.05 1.52 -6.63
C PHE A 18 6.99 2.56 -5.98
N PRO A 19 7.58 3.52 -6.72
CA PRO A 19 8.39 4.57 -6.10
C PRO A 19 7.62 5.42 -5.09
N ALA A 20 6.34 5.73 -5.35
CA ALA A 20 5.51 6.51 -4.42
C ALA A 20 5.14 5.70 -3.18
N PHE A 21 4.79 4.41 -3.35
CA PHE A 21 4.57 3.49 -2.23
C PHE A 21 5.81 3.39 -1.33
N ALA A 22 7.00 3.28 -1.92
CA ALA A 22 8.25 3.20 -1.19
C ALA A 22 8.54 4.49 -0.41
N ALA A 23 8.38 5.66 -1.04
CA ALA A 23 8.60 6.95 -0.40
C ALA A 23 7.66 7.15 0.81
N MET A 24 6.35 6.94 0.64
CA MET A 24 5.36 7.02 1.73
C MET A 24 5.69 6.04 2.85
N THR A 25 6.09 4.82 2.51
CA THR A 25 6.46 3.79 3.48
C THR A 25 7.66 4.22 4.32
N VAL A 26 8.69 4.81 3.70
CA VAL A 26 9.86 5.34 4.40
C VAL A 26 9.46 6.47 5.34
N ASP A 27 8.67 7.44 4.88
CA ASP A 27 8.27 8.61 5.68
C ASP A 27 7.44 8.20 6.90
N LEU A 28 6.45 7.31 6.72
CA LEU A 28 5.61 6.82 7.81
C LEU A 28 6.39 5.96 8.81
N ARG A 29 7.34 5.14 8.34
CA ARG A 29 8.23 4.37 9.22
C ARG A 29 9.16 5.31 10.00
N ALA A 30 9.72 6.33 9.36
CA ALA A 30 10.55 7.35 10.00
C ALA A 30 9.77 8.15 11.06
N ALA A 31 8.46 8.33 10.89
CA ALA A 31 7.56 8.93 11.89
C ALA A 31 7.21 7.99 13.07
N GLY A 32 7.75 6.76 13.11
CA GLY A 32 7.50 5.80 14.18
C GLY A 32 6.15 5.07 14.05
N HIS A 33 5.76 4.72 12.82
CA HIS A 33 4.59 3.88 12.55
C HIS A 33 5.00 2.51 12.02
N THR A 34 4.17 1.52 12.26
CA THR A 34 4.27 0.22 11.60
C THR A 34 3.50 0.34 10.28
N VAL A 35 4.17 0.04 9.16
CA VAL A 35 3.60 0.29 7.83
C VAL A 35 3.53 -1.00 7.04
N THR A 36 2.33 -1.29 6.56
CA THR A 36 1.97 -2.40 5.68
C THR A 36 1.85 -1.86 4.26
N ASN A 37 2.73 -2.32 3.37
CA ASN A 37 2.80 -1.90 1.98
C ASN A 37 2.40 -3.07 1.04
N PRO A 38 1.37 -2.92 0.19
CA PRO A 38 0.94 -3.96 -0.77
C PRO A 38 2.04 -4.46 -1.69
N ALA A 39 2.98 -3.59 -2.08
CA ALA A 39 4.12 -3.94 -2.92
C ALA A 39 5.11 -4.87 -2.20
N GLU A 40 5.21 -4.76 -0.86
CA GLU A 40 6.03 -5.66 -0.04
C GLU A 40 5.31 -6.98 0.25
N ILE A 41 3.97 -6.98 0.30
CA ILE A 41 3.14 -8.19 0.51
C ILE A 41 3.15 -9.08 -0.75
N ASN A 42 3.21 -8.47 -1.94
CA ASN A 42 3.14 -9.17 -3.22
C ASN A 42 4.43 -8.98 -4.05
N PRO A 43 5.61 -9.38 -3.55
CA PRO A 43 6.89 -9.11 -4.23
C PRO A 43 7.01 -9.84 -5.58
N ASP A 44 6.38 -11.02 -5.68
CA ASP A 44 6.35 -11.84 -6.90
C ASP A 44 5.08 -11.60 -7.75
N GLY A 45 4.22 -10.67 -7.31
CA GLY A 45 2.90 -10.45 -7.89
C GLY A 45 1.94 -11.63 -7.70
N GLY A 46 1.07 -11.83 -8.69
CA GLY A 46 0.01 -12.85 -8.67
C GLY A 46 -1.17 -12.45 -9.56
N THR A 47 -2.24 -13.24 -9.53
CA THR A 47 -3.50 -12.76 -10.10
C THR A 47 -4.01 -11.59 -9.26
N TRP A 48 -4.77 -10.68 -9.88
CA TRP A 48 -5.38 -9.57 -9.16
C TRP A 48 -6.15 -10.04 -7.91
N SER A 49 -6.90 -11.13 -8.03
CA SER A 49 -7.67 -11.70 -6.91
C SER A 49 -6.80 -12.26 -5.79
N ASP A 50 -5.62 -12.82 -6.11
CA ASP A 50 -4.68 -13.32 -5.09
C ASP A 50 -4.04 -12.17 -4.33
N CYS A 51 -3.58 -11.13 -5.05
CA CYS A 51 -3.04 -9.93 -4.43
C CYS A 51 -4.09 -9.28 -3.53
N MET A 52 -5.33 -9.09 -4.02
CA MET A 52 -6.42 -8.50 -3.23
C MET A 52 -6.80 -9.31 -2.00
N ARG A 53 -6.75 -10.65 -2.04
CA ARG A 53 -7.00 -11.45 -0.84
C ARG A 53 -5.95 -11.21 0.25
N ARG A 54 -4.68 -11.16 -0.12
CA ARG A 54 -3.57 -10.92 0.82
C ARG A 54 -3.64 -9.50 1.38
N ASP A 55 -3.90 -8.53 0.51
CA ASP A 55 -4.01 -7.12 0.84
C ASP A 55 -5.16 -6.86 1.81
N ILE A 56 -6.36 -7.40 1.54
CA ILE A 56 -7.50 -7.27 2.45
C ILE A 56 -7.19 -7.90 3.80
N ALA A 57 -6.58 -9.09 3.84
CA ALA A 57 -6.22 -9.74 5.10
C ALA A 57 -5.23 -8.88 5.92
N ALA A 58 -4.20 -8.33 5.29
CA ALA A 58 -3.22 -7.47 5.95
C ALA A 58 -3.80 -6.11 6.38
N LEU A 59 -4.72 -5.56 5.58
CA LEU A 59 -5.44 -4.33 5.89
C LEU A 59 -6.27 -4.48 7.18
N MET A 60 -6.90 -5.63 7.40
CA MET A 60 -7.72 -5.87 8.60
C MET A 60 -6.92 -5.82 9.90
N ASP A 61 -5.59 -6.00 9.85
CA ASP A 61 -4.72 -5.85 11.00
C ASP A 61 -4.32 -4.38 11.26
N CYS A 62 -4.61 -3.45 10.35
CA CYS A 62 -4.18 -2.06 10.45
C CYS A 62 -5.22 -1.17 11.18
N ASP A 63 -4.73 -0.09 11.80
CA ASP A 63 -5.57 0.88 12.51
C ASP A 63 -6.12 1.97 11.58
N THR A 64 -5.44 2.23 10.46
CA THR A 64 -5.81 3.27 9.48
C THR A 64 -5.22 2.98 8.11
N VAL A 65 -5.80 3.62 7.09
CA VAL A 65 -5.28 3.66 5.72
C VAL A 65 -4.64 5.02 5.47
N ALA A 66 -3.48 5.05 4.81
CA ALA A 66 -2.87 6.25 4.26
C ALA A 66 -3.00 6.24 2.74
N THR A 67 -3.33 7.41 2.17
CA THR A 67 -3.59 7.61 0.74
C THR A 67 -3.02 8.96 0.29
N LEU A 68 -2.52 9.07 -0.94
CA LEU A 68 -2.10 10.33 -1.56
C LEU A 68 -3.27 10.99 -2.31
N PRO A 69 -3.18 12.31 -2.57
CA PRO A 69 -4.14 13.00 -3.42
C PRO A 69 -4.35 12.27 -4.76
N GLY A 70 -5.61 12.08 -5.16
CA GLY A 70 -5.96 11.35 -6.37
C GLY A 70 -6.25 9.86 -6.15
N TRP A 71 -6.14 9.35 -4.92
CA TRP A 71 -6.51 7.96 -4.58
C TRP A 71 -7.96 7.62 -4.93
N GLN A 72 -8.86 8.60 -5.01
CA GLN A 72 -10.25 8.39 -5.39
C GLN A 72 -10.41 7.83 -6.81
N GLU A 73 -9.40 8.03 -7.65
CA GLU A 73 -9.35 7.49 -9.02
C GLU A 73 -8.68 6.11 -9.08
N SER A 74 -8.21 5.59 -7.94
CA SER A 74 -7.66 4.24 -7.83
C SER A 74 -8.77 3.21 -8.05
N LYS A 75 -8.60 2.36 -9.07
CA LYS A 75 -9.49 1.25 -9.42
C LYS A 75 -8.85 -0.08 -9.13
#